data_AF-A0A0Q7XTZ8-F1
#
_entry.id   AF-A0A0Q7XTZ8-F1
#
_cell.length_a   1.000
_cell.length_b   1.000
_cell.length_c   1.000
_cell.angle_alpha   90.00
_cell.angle_beta   90.00
_cell.angle_gamma   90.00
#
_symmetry.space_group_name_H-M   'P 1'
#
loop_
_entity.id
_entity.type
_entity.pdbx_description
1 polymer ?
#
loop_
_entity_poly.entity_id
_entity_poly.type
_entity_poly.pdbx_seq_one_letter_code
_entity_poly.pdbx_strand_id
1 'polypeptide(L)'
;MAHFTISDAALGDKLKQASRAYGLDTTKTATAHAAKSVLQALKPHLPPYVVVGGLAFDAKLRETEDADIVAIRHVSNREIQTAFKTIAPRLALQGINIKDLSREPREMPMEYGESVNRWRVQATTGGIRTNFDLDIGCANGPLARTTEPTVSRRIPSLIKGLPDFHGYIQPKSTSAAQKLLAVLMQPASDLRVKHLADLVHTELWPAELNCDVVAKEVARVCAQRGIPMSVCQEDPEALRWIVMARLEANWEKDGAARRTGKTMFQAWTDIGIIWSNVYEELRNNVIREVRRPDYRPRLLEKIIETPRHEVPAYKPRF
;
A
#
# COMPACT_ATOMS: atom_id res chain seq x y z
N MET A 1 -11.60 1.15 -27.64
CA MET A 1 -10.83 2.30 -27.11
C MET A 1 -9.71 2.59 -28.08
N ALA A 2 -9.52 3.84 -28.50
CA ALA A 2 -8.42 4.21 -29.37
C ALA A 2 -7.08 3.84 -28.73
N HIS A 3 -6.19 3.19 -29.48
CA HIS A 3 -4.87 2.82 -28.99
C HIS A 3 -4.02 4.10 -28.88
N PHE A 4 -3.75 4.54 -27.65
CA PHE A 4 -2.79 5.62 -27.39
C PHE A 4 -1.40 5.16 -27.83
N THR A 5 -0.70 6.00 -28.59
CA THR A 5 0.68 5.76 -29.03
C THR A 5 1.51 7.02 -28.83
N ILE A 6 2.78 6.85 -28.49
CA ILE A 6 3.74 7.95 -28.30
C ILE A 6 5.16 7.42 -28.53
N SER A 7 6.02 8.24 -29.14
CA SER A 7 7.43 7.89 -29.28
C SER A 7 8.18 8.03 -27.96
N ASP A 8 9.25 7.25 -27.78
CA ASP A 8 10.10 7.31 -26.59
C ASP A 8 10.60 8.73 -26.31
N ALA A 9 11.06 9.44 -27.34
CA ALA A 9 11.56 10.80 -27.20
C ALA A 9 10.47 11.76 -26.68
N ALA A 10 9.28 11.73 -27.29
CA ALA A 10 8.18 12.61 -26.88
C ALA A 10 7.68 12.28 -25.46
N LEU A 11 7.65 11.00 -25.07
CA LEU A 11 7.31 10.60 -23.72
C LEU A 11 8.37 11.07 -22.71
N GLY A 12 9.64 10.89 -23.03
CA GLY A 12 10.76 11.31 -22.18
C GLY A 12 10.76 12.81 -21.90
N ASP A 13 10.47 13.63 -22.90
CA ASP A 13 10.37 15.09 -22.75
C ASP A 13 9.18 15.50 -21.89
N LYS A 14 8.02 14.88 -22.10
CA LYS A 14 6.82 15.12 -21.27
C LYS A 14 7.04 14.71 -19.82
N LEU A 15 7.75 13.61 -19.56
CA LEU A 15 8.11 13.16 -18.22
C LEU A 15 9.01 14.17 -17.51
N LYS A 16 10.07 14.63 -18.18
CA LYS A 16 10.99 15.66 -17.64
C LYS A 16 10.24 16.96 -17.36
N GLN A 17 9.36 17.39 -18.28
CA GLN A 17 8.56 18.60 -18.12
C GLN A 17 7.63 18.50 -16.91
N ALA A 18 6.87 17.41 -16.78
CA ALA A 18 5.96 17.20 -15.66
C ALA A 18 6.72 17.14 -14.32
N SER A 19 7.82 16.40 -14.28
CA SER A 19 8.62 16.24 -13.05
C SER A 19 9.20 17.59 -12.58
N ARG A 20 9.73 18.41 -13.51
CA ARG A 20 10.20 19.77 -13.20
C ARG A 20 9.08 20.67 -12.70
N ALA A 21 7.91 20.64 -13.34
CA ALA A 21 6.78 21.49 -12.99
C ALA A 21 6.26 21.24 -11.56
N TYR A 22 6.40 20.01 -11.04
CA TYR A 22 5.91 19.62 -9.72
C TYR A 22 7.02 19.33 -8.70
N GLY A 23 8.29 19.60 -9.03
CA GLY A 23 9.43 19.31 -8.14
C GLY A 23 9.52 17.83 -7.75
N LEU A 24 9.32 16.93 -8.71
CA LEU A 24 9.39 15.48 -8.52
C LEU A 24 10.68 14.90 -9.11
N ASP A 25 11.06 13.72 -8.63
CA ASP A 25 12.11 12.92 -9.26
C ASP A 25 11.60 12.36 -10.59
N THR A 26 12.37 12.60 -11.66
CA THR A 26 11.97 12.19 -13.01
C THR A 26 11.97 10.68 -13.19
N THR A 27 12.92 9.97 -12.55
CA THR A 27 13.00 8.51 -12.57
C THR A 27 11.83 7.90 -11.82
N LYS A 28 11.49 8.44 -10.63
CA LYS A 28 10.33 7.98 -9.86
C LYS A 28 9.03 8.21 -10.62
N THR A 29 8.87 9.39 -11.22
CA THR A 29 7.70 9.72 -12.04
C THR A 29 7.56 8.79 -13.24
N ALA A 30 8.65 8.52 -13.96
CA ALA A 30 8.67 7.59 -15.08
C ALA A 30 8.34 6.15 -14.62
N THR A 31 8.86 5.74 -13.47
CA THR A 31 8.64 4.41 -12.89
C THR A 31 7.19 4.23 -12.46
N ALA A 32 6.60 5.22 -11.77
CA ALA A 32 5.19 5.23 -11.39
C ALA A 32 4.27 5.17 -12.63
N HIS A 33 4.62 5.89 -13.71
CA HIS A 33 3.88 5.83 -14.96
C HIS A 33 3.95 4.45 -15.61
N ALA A 34 5.15 3.85 -15.68
CA ALA A 34 5.32 2.48 -16.19
C ALA A 34 4.49 1.48 -15.37
N ALA A 35 4.57 1.55 -14.04
CA ALA A 35 3.84 0.69 -13.12
C ALA A 35 2.32 0.79 -13.33
N LYS A 36 1.75 2.00 -13.40
CA LYS A 36 0.32 2.22 -13.69
C LYS A 36 -0.10 1.68 -15.05
N SER A 37 0.69 1.92 -16.09
CA SER A 37 0.43 1.43 -17.44
C SER A 37 0.50 -0.10 -17.51
N VAL A 38 1.46 -0.73 -16.83
CA VAL A 38 1.55 -2.20 -16.69
C VAL A 38 0.33 -2.74 -15.97
N LEU A 39 -0.07 -2.16 -14.83
CA LEU A 39 -1.27 -2.60 -14.12
C LEU A 39 -2.53 -2.46 -15.00
N GLN A 40 -2.72 -1.35 -15.70
CA GLN A 40 -3.87 -1.18 -16.59
C GLN A 40 -3.85 -2.19 -17.75
N ALA A 41 -2.65 -2.51 -18.24
CA ALA A 41 -2.46 -3.48 -19.29
C ALA A 41 -2.71 -4.93 -18.84
N LEU A 42 -2.40 -5.27 -17.59
CA LEU A 42 -2.59 -6.60 -16.98
C LEU A 42 -4.05 -6.93 -16.66
N LYS A 43 -4.92 -5.93 -16.51
CA LYS A 43 -6.32 -6.09 -16.11
C LYS A 43 -7.11 -7.22 -16.81
N PRO A 44 -7.03 -7.41 -18.15
CA PRO A 44 -7.74 -8.49 -18.83
C PRO A 44 -7.03 -9.86 -18.78
N HIS A 45 -5.81 -9.92 -18.24
CA HIS A 45 -4.96 -11.12 -18.24
C HIS A 45 -4.78 -11.75 -16.87
N LEU A 46 -5.10 -11.01 -15.80
CA LEU A 46 -5.02 -11.48 -14.42
C LEU A 46 -6.42 -11.65 -13.82
N PRO A 47 -6.56 -12.45 -12.75
CA PRO A 47 -7.77 -12.46 -11.94
C PRO A 47 -8.14 -11.05 -11.49
N PRO A 48 -9.43 -10.76 -11.19
CA PRO A 48 -9.80 -9.51 -10.54
C PRO A 48 -8.87 -9.18 -9.37
N TYR A 49 -8.34 -7.96 -9.37
CA TYR A 49 -7.46 -7.46 -8.32
C TYR A 49 -7.80 -6.02 -7.95
N VAL A 50 -7.37 -5.65 -6.76
CA VAL A 50 -7.46 -4.31 -6.20
C VAL A 50 -6.06 -3.74 -6.11
N VAL A 51 -5.90 -2.49 -6.53
CA VAL A 51 -4.66 -1.72 -6.36
C VAL A 51 -4.61 -1.21 -4.93
N VAL A 52 -3.50 -1.51 -4.25
CA VAL A 52 -3.24 -1.10 -2.88
C VAL A 52 -1.96 -0.25 -2.84
N GLY A 53 -1.52 0.14 -1.64
CA GLY A 53 -0.20 0.75 -1.47
C GLY A 53 -0.08 2.14 -2.11
N GLY A 54 1.12 2.47 -2.58
CA GLY A 54 1.47 3.84 -2.99
C GLY A 54 0.79 4.31 -4.28
N LEU A 55 0.53 3.43 -5.25
CA LEU A 55 -0.02 3.83 -6.55
C LEU A 55 -1.48 4.26 -6.50
N ALA A 56 -2.17 3.97 -5.39
CA ALA A 56 -3.50 4.45 -5.10
C ALA A 56 -3.56 5.97 -4.80
N PHE A 57 -2.40 6.61 -4.57
CA PHE A 57 -2.28 8.02 -4.22
C PHE A 57 -1.94 8.90 -5.44
N ASP A 58 -2.25 10.19 -5.33
CA ASP A 58 -1.74 11.19 -6.27
C ASP A 58 -0.21 11.29 -6.13
N ALA A 59 0.49 11.17 -7.26
CA ALA A 59 1.95 11.22 -7.33
C ALA A 59 2.52 12.58 -6.89
N LYS A 60 1.74 13.67 -6.97
CA LYS A 60 2.15 15.00 -6.46
C LYS A 60 2.34 15.01 -4.95
N LEU A 61 1.55 14.18 -4.26
CA LEU A 61 1.50 14.11 -2.81
C LEU A 61 2.42 13.00 -2.29
N ARG A 62 2.51 11.89 -3.04
CA ARG A 62 3.32 10.73 -2.67
C ARG A 62 3.97 10.10 -3.89
N GLU A 63 5.28 10.31 -4.02
CA GLU A 63 6.08 9.58 -5.01
C GLU A 63 6.19 8.10 -4.59
N THR A 64 5.90 7.20 -5.53
CA THR A 64 6.01 5.76 -5.32
C THR A 64 6.49 5.10 -6.61
N GLU A 65 7.22 4.01 -6.48
CA GLU A 65 7.78 3.27 -7.61
C GLU A 65 7.17 1.88 -7.72
N ASP A 66 6.85 1.28 -6.58
CA ASP A 66 6.32 -0.08 -6.52
C ASP A 66 4.84 -0.15 -6.85
N ALA A 67 4.44 -1.27 -7.44
CA ALA A 67 3.07 -1.63 -7.75
C ALA A 67 2.58 -2.71 -6.81
N ASP A 68 1.66 -2.37 -5.92
CA ASP A 68 1.04 -3.32 -5.01
C ASP A 68 -0.39 -3.66 -5.47
N ILE A 69 -0.69 -4.94 -5.63
CA ILE A 69 -2.05 -5.42 -5.90
C ILE A 69 -2.42 -6.59 -4.99
N VAL A 70 -3.73 -6.74 -4.75
CA VAL A 70 -4.31 -7.89 -4.06
C VAL A 70 -5.29 -8.56 -5.01
N ALA A 71 -5.00 -9.80 -5.41
CA ALA A 71 -5.85 -10.60 -6.27
C ALA A 71 -6.82 -11.48 -5.47
N ILE A 72 -7.96 -11.83 -6.06
CA ILE A 72 -8.97 -12.72 -5.46
C ILE A 72 -8.57 -14.20 -5.39
N ARG A 73 -7.36 -14.53 -5.86
CA ARG A 73 -6.72 -15.85 -5.78
C ARG A 73 -5.24 -15.71 -6.08
N HIS A 74 -4.46 -16.75 -5.76
CA HIS A 74 -3.07 -16.83 -6.19
C HIS A 74 -2.97 -16.76 -7.71
N VAL A 75 -1.98 -15.99 -8.16
CA VAL A 75 -1.60 -15.87 -9.57
C VAL A 75 -0.36 -16.72 -9.78
N SER A 76 -0.44 -17.68 -10.70
CA SER A 76 0.67 -18.56 -11.01
C SER A 76 1.78 -17.84 -11.80
N ASN A 77 3.01 -18.37 -11.72
CA ASN A 77 4.12 -17.87 -12.53
C ASN A 77 3.75 -17.86 -14.04
N ARG A 78 3.13 -18.94 -14.52
CA ARG A 78 2.71 -19.06 -15.93
C ARG A 78 1.75 -17.94 -16.35
N GLU A 79 0.78 -17.59 -15.51
CA GLU A 79 -0.16 -16.49 -15.80
C GLU A 79 0.58 -15.17 -15.93
N ILE A 80 1.46 -14.84 -14.98
CA ILE A 80 2.25 -13.60 -15.00
C ILE A 80 3.16 -13.53 -16.23
N GLN A 81 3.94 -14.59 -16.49
CA GLN A 81 4.85 -14.64 -17.64
C GLN A 81 4.09 -14.52 -18.98
N THR A 82 2.94 -15.19 -19.10
CA THR A 82 2.10 -15.12 -20.30
C THR A 82 1.53 -13.71 -20.46
N ALA A 83 1.00 -13.12 -19.38
CA ALA A 83 0.45 -11.78 -19.42
C ALA A 83 1.49 -10.73 -19.85
N PHE A 84 2.71 -10.78 -19.29
CA PHE A 84 3.79 -9.87 -19.67
C PHE A 84 4.21 -10.02 -21.14
N LYS A 85 4.32 -11.25 -21.65
CA LYS A 85 4.58 -11.50 -23.09
C LYS A 85 3.49 -10.90 -23.97
N THR A 86 2.22 -10.99 -23.55
CA THR A 86 1.09 -10.45 -24.31
C THR A 86 1.05 -8.92 -24.30
N ILE A 87 1.34 -8.27 -23.16
CA ILE A 87 1.21 -6.80 -23.05
C ILE A 87 2.43 -6.03 -23.55
N ALA A 88 3.62 -6.64 -23.55
CA ALA A 88 4.88 -5.96 -23.88
C ALA A 88 4.85 -5.23 -25.23
N PRO A 89 4.38 -5.83 -26.35
CA PRO A 89 4.30 -5.11 -27.64
C PRO A 89 3.39 -3.88 -27.59
N ARG A 90 2.27 -3.96 -26.85
CA ARG A 90 1.35 -2.83 -26.69
C ARG A 90 1.95 -1.72 -25.85
N LEU A 91 2.68 -2.06 -24.79
CA LEU A 91 3.37 -1.10 -23.95
C LEU A 91 4.50 -0.38 -24.71
N ALA A 92 5.19 -1.09 -25.61
CA ALA A 92 6.23 -0.50 -26.45
C ALA A 92 5.68 0.63 -27.35
N LEU A 93 4.47 0.46 -27.90
CA LEU A 93 3.78 1.52 -28.66
C LEU A 93 3.42 2.76 -27.81
N GLN A 94 3.41 2.60 -26.48
CA GLN A 94 3.17 3.66 -25.50
C GLN A 94 4.47 4.23 -24.93
N GLY A 95 5.62 3.90 -25.53
CA GLY A 95 6.94 4.33 -25.09
C GLY A 95 7.46 3.62 -23.84
N ILE A 96 6.91 2.45 -23.49
CA ILE A 96 7.31 1.63 -22.35
C ILE A 96 7.86 0.30 -22.87
N ASN A 97 9.18 0.14 -22.82
CA ASN A 97 9.85 -1.08 -23.26
C ASN A 97 10.19 -1.95 -22.04
N ILE A 98 9.47 -3.07 -21.89
CA ILE A 98 9.80 -4.09 -20.88
C ILE A 98 11.04 -4.85 -21.36
N LYS A 99 12.14 -4.74 -20.61
CA LYS A 99 13.41 -5.39 -20.91
C LYS A 99 13.48 -6.80 -20.34
N ASP A 100 13.02 -6.93 -19.10
CA ASP A 100 13.10 -8.19 -18.37
C ASP A 100 12.03 -8.25 -17.28
N LEU A 101 11.64 -9.47 -16.93
CA LEU A 101 10.77 -9.81 -15.81
C LEU A 101 11.43 -10.96 -15.06
N SER A 102 11.51 -10.88 -13.74
CA SER A 102 12.05 -12.00 -12.94
C SER A 102 11.37 -13.32 -13.33
N ARG A 103 12.18 -14.36 -13.55
CA ARG A 103 11.69 -15.67 -14.01
C ARG A 103 10.74 -16.33 -13.01
N GLU A 104 11.00 -16.13 -11.73
CA GLU A 104 10.18 -16.59 -10.60
C GLU A 104 9.89 -15.39 -9.69
N PRO A 105 8.80 -15.43 -8.90
CA PRO A 105 8.58 -14.44 -7.86
C PRO A 105 9.55 -14.67 -6.70
N ARG A 106 9.96 -13.58 -6.04
CA ARG A 106 10.53 -13.66 -4.71
C ARG A 106 9.38 -13.65 -3.70
N GLU A 107 9.25 -14.72 -2.93
CA GLU A 107 8.29 -14.76 -1.83
C GLU A 107 8.77 -13.81 -0.71
N MET A 108 7.90 -12.89 -0.32
CA MET A 108 8.12 -11.97 0.79
C MET A 108 7.33 -12.51 1.99
N PRO A 109 8.00 -13.12 2.98
CA PRO A 109 7.32 -13.59 4.17
C PRO A 109 6.77 -12.40 4.94
N MET A 110 5.52 -12.54 5.40
CA MET A 110 4.86 -11.58 6.27
C MET A 110 4.79 -12.19 7.67
N GLU A 111 5.01 -11.39 8.70
CA GLU A 111 4.86 -11.86 10.09
C GLU A 111 3.44 -12.36 10.36
N TYR A 112 2.44 -11.71 9.74
CA TYR A 112 1.04 -12.07 9.82
C TYR A 112 0.38 -12.03 8.43
N GLY A 113 -0.42 -13.05 8.13
CA GLY A 113 -1.15 -13.20 6.86
C GLY A 113 -0.38 -13.97 5.79
N GLU A 114 -0.94 -13.98 4.58
CA GLU A 114 -0.33 -14.65 3.43
C GLU A 114 0.92 -13.89 2.93
N SER A 115 1.90 -14.65 2.45
CA SER A 115 3.09 -14.12 1.78
C SER A 115 2.73 -13.28 0.54
N VAL A 116 3.56 -12.30 0.24
CA VAL A 116 3.43 -11.50 -0.99
C VAL A 116 4.41 -11.99 -2.04
N ASN A 117 3.94 -12.21 -3.26
CA ASN A 117 4.80 -12.58 -4.38
C ASN A 117 5.33 -11.33 -5.08
N ARG A 118 6.63 -11.11 -5.00
CA ARG A 118 7.30 -9.95 -5.60
C ARG A 118 7.93 -10.31 -6.94
N TRP A 119 7.54 -9.58 -7.98
CA TRP A 119 8.12 -9.68 -9.32
C TRP A 119 8.96 -8.46 -9.62
N ARG A 120 10.21 -8.68 -10.06
CA ARG A 120 11.05 -7.56 -10.50
C ARG A 120 10.78 -7.28 -11.97
N VAL A 121 10.30 -6.08 -12.29
CA VAL A 121 10.12 -5.62 -13.67
C VAL A 121 11.25 -4.67 -14.00
N GLN A 122 11.98 -4.96 -15.09
CA GLN A 122 12.97 -4.05 -15.64
C GLN A 122 12.45 -3.46 -16.94
N ALA A 123 12.39 -2.13 -17.01
CA ALA A 123 11.85 -1.44 -18.17
C ALA A 123 12.60 -0.14 -18.47
N THR A 124 12.24 0.46 -19.61
CA THR A 124 12.50 1.86 -19.90
C THR A 124 11.20 2.55 -20.31
N THR A 125 11.00 3.77 -19.81
CA THR A 125 9.84 4.61 -20.12
C THR A 125 10.35 5.92 -20.72
N GLY A 126 10.09 6.17 -22.01
CA GLY A 126 10.59 7.35 -22.70
C GLY A 126 12.12 7.48 -22.67
N GLY A 127 12.82 6.35 -22.81
CA GLY A 127 14.28 6.25 -22.69
C GLY A 127 14.85 6.31 -21.27
N ILE A 128 14.03 6.56 -20.24
CA ILE A 128 14.45 6.60 -18.83
C ILE A 128 14.37 5.19 -18.25
N ARG A 129 15.38 4.75 -17.50
CA ARG A 129 15.35 3.44 -16.81
C ARG A 129 14.27 3.43 -15.73
N THR A 130 13.38 2.44 -15.77
CA THR A 130 12.22 2.33 -14.87
C THR A 130 12.09 0.91 -14.35
N ASN A 131 12.80 0.61 -13.27
CA ASN A 131 12.77 -0.69 -12.63
C ASN A 131 11.88 -0.63 -11.39
N PHE A 132 10.91 -1.52 -11.27
CA PHE A 132 9.99 -1.54 -10.12
C PHE A 132 9.66 -2.95 -9.68
N ASP A 133 9.18 -3.06 -8.44
CA ASP A 133 8.64 -4.29 -7.89
C ASP A 133 7.12 -4.31 -8.11
N LEU A 134 6.61 -5.42 -8.65
CA LEU A 134 5.19 -5.75 -8.70
C LEU A 134 4.89 -6.78 -7.60
N ASP A 135 4.29 -6.30 -6.53
CA ASP A 135 3.91 -7.07 -5.36
C ASP A 135 2.47 -7.55 -5.51
N ILE A 136 2.28 -8.87 -5.53
CA ILE A 136 0.99 -9.53 -5.70
C ILE A 136 0.68 -10.30 -4.43
N GLY A 137 -0.19 -9.72 -3.61
CA GLY A 137 -0.84 -10.42 -2.51
C GLY A 137 -2.07 -11.20 -2.97
N CYS A 138 -2.51 -12.11 -2.13
CA CYS A 138 -3.76 -12.84 -2.30
C CYS A 138 -4.65 -12.58 -1.08
N ALA A 139 -5.95 -12.46 -1.31
CA ALA A 139 -6.92 -12.34 -0.24
C ALA A 139 -8.15 -13.17 -0.56
N ASN A 140 -8.31 -14.27 0.16
CA ASN A 140 -9.41 -15.20 0.00
C ASN A 140 -10.29 -15.26 1.27
N GLY A 141 -11.56 -15.60 1.08
CA GLY A 141 -12.50 -15.84 2.17
C GLY A 141 -13.36 -14.63 2.59
N PRO A 142 -14.27 -14.82 3.57
CA PRO A 142 -15.27 -13.81 3.93
C PRO A 142 -14.67 -12.49 4.43
N LEU A 143 -13.54 -12.58 5.13
CA LEU A 143 -12.85 -11.42 5.70
C LEU A 143 -11.90 -10.73 4.71
N ALA A 144 -11.73 -11.26 3.50
CA ALA A 144 -10.98 -10.60 2.43
C ALA A 144 -11.72 -9.40 1.82
N ARG A 145 -13.04 -9.36 1.99
CA ARG A 145 -13.88 -8.26 1.53
C ARG A 145 -13.77 -7.11 2.51
N THR A 146 -13.44 -5.93 2.00
CA THR A 146 -13.45 -4.69 2.77
C THR A 146 -14.86 -4.33 3.22
N THR A 147 -14.98 -3.63 4.35
CA THR A 147 -16.28 -3.19 4.89
C THR A 147 -16.96 -2.21 3.92
N GLU A 148 -16.17 -1.33 3.33
CA GLU A 148 -16.61 -0.47 2.22
C GLU A 148 -16.37 -1.17 0.88
N PRO A 149 -17.24 -1.00 -0.12
CA PRO A 149 -17.04 -1.60 -1.43
C PRO A 149 -15.79 -1.01 -2.11
N THR A 150 -14.99 -1.88 -2.74
CA THR A 150 -13.93 -1.44 -3.64
C THR A 150 -14.56 -0.83 -4.89
N VAL A 151 -14.19 0.41 -5.21
CA VAL A 151 -14.73 1.15 -6.36
C VAL A 151 -13.66 1.37 -7.42
N SER A 152 -14.09 1.35 -8.69
CA SER A 152 -13.22 1.77 -9.79
C SER A 152 -13.01 3.28 -9.70
N ARG A 153 -11.76 3.73 -9.59
CA ARG A 153 -11.39 5.14 -9.56
C ARG A 153 -10.53 5.50 -10.76
N ARG A 154 -10.65 6.77 -11.16
CA ARG A 154 -9.76 7.42 -12.12
C ARG A 154 -8.71 8.21 -11.35
N ILE A 155 -7.43 7.91 -11.55
CA ILE A 155 -6.31 8.71 -11.06
C ILE A 155 -5.75 9.49 -12.26
N PRO A 156 -5.92 10.83 -12.30
CA PRO A 156 -5.44 11.63 -13.40
C PRO A 156 -3.95 11.43 -13.69
N SER A 157 -3.58 11.41 -14.96
CA SER A 157 -2.17 11.42 -15.33
C SER A 157 -1.51 12.73 -14.89
N LEU A 158 -0.34 12.64 -14.26
CA LEU A 158 0.51 13.79 -13.99
C LEU A 158 1.00 14.46 -15.28
N ILE A 159 1.11 13.66 -16.35
CA ILE A 159 1.77 14.02 -17.60
C ILE A 159 0.71 14.40 -18.62
N LYS A 160 0.72 15.67 -19.05
CA LYS A 160 -0.29 16.24 -19.95
C LYS A 160 -0.37 15.48 -21.28
N GLY A 161 -1.58 15.03 -21.62
CA GLY A 161 -1.89 14.31 -22.85
C GLY A 161 -1.59 12.81 -22.81
N LEU A 162 -1.18 12.27 -21.65
CA LEU A 162 -1.17 10.82 -21.44
C LEU A 162 -2.49 10.35 -20.82
N PRO A 163 -2.91 9.10 -21.05
CA PRO A 163 -4.13 8.54 -20.47
C PRO A 163 -4.11 8.52 -18.94
N ASP A 164 -5.29 8.74 -18.34
CA ASP A 164 -5.51 8.55 -16.91
C ASP A 164 -5.42 7.07 -16.53
N PHE A 165 -5.03 6.81 -15.29
CA PHE A 165 -5.05 5.46 -14.74
C PHE A 165 -6.46 5.12 -14.24
N HIS A 166 -6.95 3.93 -14.61
CA HIS A 166 -8.24 3.41 -14.18
C HIS A 166 -8.06 2.05 -13.51
N GLY A 167 -8.42 1.95 -12.23
CA GLY A 167 -8.28 0.72 -11.46
C GLY A 167 -9.31 0.61 -10.34
N TYR A 168 -9.55 -0.61 -9.87
CA TYR A 168 -10.24 -0.84 -8.60
C TYR A 168 -9.26 -0.51 -7.49
N ILE A 169 -9.56 0.50 -6.68
CA ILE A 169 -8.66 1.01 -5.66
C ILE A 169 -9.20 0.66 -4.28
N GLN A 170 -8.31 0.22 -3.40
CA GLN A 170 -8.65 -0.06 -2.00
C GLN A 170 -9.32 1.16 -1.34
N PRO A 171 -10.38 0.97 -0.54
CA PRO A 171 -10.95 2.04 0.28
C PRO A 171 -9.91 2.72 1.18
N LYS A 172 -10.02 4.04 1.35
CA LYS A 172 -9.10 4.81 2.21
C LYS A 172 -9.11 4.31 3.64
N SER A 173 -10.28 3.92 4.17
CA SER A 173 -10.43 3.32 5.50
C SER A 173 -9.61 2.04 5.68
N THR A 174 -9.62 1.14 4.70
CA THR A 174 -8.80 -0.08 4.70
C THR A 174 -7.31 0.26 4.62
N SER A 175 -6.92 1.19 3.74
CA SER A 175 -5.52 1.64 3.66
C SER A 175 -5.05 2.27 4.97
N ALA A 176 -5.89 3.06 5.63
CA ALA A 176 -5.63 3.68 6.92
C ALA A 176 -5.47 2.64 8.02
N ALA A 177 -6.39 1.68 8.11
CA ALA A 177 -6.31 0.57 9.07
C ALA A 177 -5.02 -0.26 8.90
N GLN A 178 -4.66 -0.61 7.66
CA GLN A 178 -3.43 -1.37 7.37
C GLN A 178 -2.17 -0.58 7.74
N LYS A 179 -2.15 0.74 7.51
CA LYS A 179 -1.01 1.60 7.87
C LYS A 179 -0.93 1.86 9.37
N LEU A 180 -2.07 2.01 10.05
CA LEU A 180 -2.11 2.08 11.51
C LEU A 180 -1.47 0.83 12.11
N LEU A 181 -1.93 -0.36 11.70
CA LEU A 181 -1.34 -1.61 12.17
C LEU A 181 0.16 -1.70 11.84
N ALA A 182 0.59 -1.24 10.66
CA ALA A 182 2.00 -1.23 10.30
C ALA A 182 2.84 -0.32 11.23
N VAL A 183 2.30 0.82 11.69
CA VAL A 183 2.96 1.68 12.68
C VAL A 183 2.95 1.04 14.07
N LEU A 184 1.82 0.48 14.50
CA LEU A 184 1.68 -0.15 15.82
C LEU A 184 2.57 -1.38 16.00
N MET A 185 2.83 -2.10 14.92
CA MET A 185 3.64 -3.32 14.90
C MET A 185 5.07 -3.09 14.44
N GLN A 186 5.47 -1.83 14.21
CA GLN A 186 6.78 -1.51 13.67
C GLN A 186 7.89 -1.95 14.63
N PRO A 187 8.80 -2.85 14.23
CA PRO A 187 9.90 -3.27 15.10
C PRO A 187 10.81 -2.09 15.44
N ALA A 188 11.39 -2.08 16.64
CA ALA A 188 12.28 -1.00 17.10
C ALA A 188 13.55 -0.82 16.23
N SER A 189 13.90 -1.79 15.41
CA SER A 189 15.00 -1.72 14.43
C SER A 189 14.58 -1.14 13.08
N ASP A 190 13.28 -1.11 12.78
CA ASP A 190 12.75 -0.54 11.56
C ASP A 190 12.58 0.96 11.73
N LEU A 191 13.32 1.75 10.95
CA LEU A 191 13.32 3.20 11.01
C LEU A 191 12.51 3.83 9.86
N ARG A 192 11.72 3.04 9.12
CA ARG A 192 10.89 3.56 8.03
C ARG A 192 9.78 4.46 8.58
N VAL A 193 9.59 5.62 7.95
CA VAL A 193 8.58 6.63 8.36
C VAL A 193 7.38 6.71 7.42
N LYS A 194 7.42 5.96 6.31
CA LYS A 194 6.47 6.08 5.20
C LYS A 194 5.02 5.81 5.60
N HIS A 195 4.78 4.88 6.52
CA HIS A 195 3.43 4.57 7.02
C HIS A 195 2.90 5.66 7.95
N LEU A 196 3.75 6.19 8.84
CA LEU A 196 3.40 7.32 9.69
C LEU A 196 3.10 8.58 8.86
N ALA A 197 3.98 8.90 7.90
CA ALA A 197 3.81 10.04 7.00
C ALA A 197 2.50 9.95 6.22
N ASP A 198 2.11 8.76 5.77
CA ASP A 198 0.81 8.55 5.13
C ASP A 198 -0.36 8.87 6.04
N LEU A 199 -0.34 8.41 7.30
CA LEU A 199 -1.47 8.54 8.22
C LEU A 199 -1.75 9.99 8.61
N VAL A 200 -0.72 10.81 8.72
CA VAL A 200 -0.85 12.23 9.06
C VAL A 200 -1.05 13.12 7.82
N HIS A 201 -1.11 12.51 6.63
CA HIS A 201 -1.35 13.21 5.37
C HIS A 201 -2.84 13.19 5.01
N THR A 202 -3.38 14.36 4.65
CA THR A 202 -4.83 14.56 4.37
C THR A 202 -5.36 13.72 3.21
N GLU A 203 -4.51 13.33 2.26
CA GLU A 203 -4.91 12.41 1.19
C GLU A 203 -5.34 11.03 1.71
N LEU A 204 -4.65 10.45 2.71
CA LEU A 204 -5.10 9.20 3.30
C LEU A 204 -6.14 9.46 4.39
N TRP A 205 -5.89 10.46 5.23
CA TRP A 205 -6.71 10.80 6.39
C TRP A 205 -7.36 12.18 6.23
N PRO A 206 -8.34 12.33 5.33
CA PRO A 206 -9.08 13.57 5.21
C PRO A 206 -9.99 13.76 6.44
N ALA A 207 -10.43 14.99 6.70
CA ALA A 207 -11.21 15.33 7.90
C ALA A 207 -12.53 14.54 8.01
N GLU A 208 -13.11 14.15 6.88
CA GLU A 208 -14.33 13.36 6.78
C GLU A 208 -14.13 11.84 6.90
N LEU A 209 -12.90 11.35 7.08
CA LEU A 209 -12.65 9.92 7.23
C LEU A 209 -13.25 9.42 8.56
N ASN A 210 -14.21 8.51 8.47
CA ASN A 210 -14.94 8.00 9.63
C ASN A 210 -14.10 7.00 10.43
N CYS A 211 -13.76 7.37 11.68
CA CYS A 211 -13.00 6.53 12.60
C CYS A 211 -13.71 5.20 12.95
N ASP A 212 -15.04 5.14 12.98
CA ASP A 212 -15.78 3.89 13.22
C ASP A 212 -15.57 2.89 12.07
N VAL A 213 -15.52 3.38 10.83
CA VAL A 213 -15.22 2.53 9.66
C VAL A 213 -13.77 2.05 9.70
N VAL A 214 -12.83 2.94 10.05
CA VAL A 214 -11.42 2.55 10.22
C VAL A 214 -11.25 1.51 11.34
N ALA A 215 -11.93 1.67 12.48
CA ALA A 215 -11.88 0.72 13.58
C ALA A 215 -12.43 -0.68 13.18
N LYS A 216 -13.54 -0.72 12.44
CA LYS A 216 -14.07 -1.97 11.85
C LYS A 216 -13.07 -2.61 10.91
N GLU A 217 -12.39 -1.81 10.09
CA GLU A 217 -11.34 -2.30 9.20
C GLU A 217 -10.10 -2.79 9.95
N VAL A 218 -9.70 -2.16 11.06
CA VAL A 218 -8.62 -2.66 11.95
C VAL A 218 -8.98 -4.05 12.47
N ALA A 219 -10.16 -4.20 13.08
CA ALA A 219 -10.63 -5.49 13.58
C ALA A 219 -10.70 -6.56 12.47
N ARG A 220 -11.23 -6.19 11.29
CA ARG A 220 -11.31 -7.09 10.13
C ARG A 220 -9.93 -7.52 9.65
N VAL A 221 -8.98 -6.59 9.49
CA VAL A 221 -7.60 -6.89 9.04
C VAL A 221 -6.89 -7.76 10.07
N CYS A 222 -7.06 -7.51 11.36
CA CYS A 222 -6.50 -8.36 12.41
C CYS A 222 -7.03 -9.78 12.30
N ALA A 223 -8.36 -9.95 12.21
CA ALA A 223 -8.98 -11.26 12.05
C ALA A 223 -8.57 -11.95 10.75
N GLN A 224 -8.47 -11.21 9.64
CA GLN A 224 -8.07 -11.73 8.33
C GLN A 224 -6.63 -12.25 8.33
N ARG A 225 -5.71 -11.53 9.00
CA ARG A 225 -4.27 -11.83 8.98
C ARG A 225 -3.79 -12.64 10.18
N GLY A 226 -4.66 -12.91 11.16
CA GLY A 226 -4.28 -13.53 12.42
C GLY A 226 -3.43 -12.62 13.31
N ILE A 227 -3.54 -11.29 13.17
CA ILE A 227 -2.84 -10.34 14.05
C ILE A 227 -3.57 -10.34 15.39
N PRO A 228 -2.86 -10.50 16.51
CA PRO A 228 -3.50 -10.48 17.81
C PRO A 228 -4.01 -9.08 18.15
N MET A 229 -5.25 -8.99 18.66
CA MET A 229 -5.85 -7.71 19.07
C MET A 229 -5.08 -7.03 20.22
N SER A 230 -4.19 -7.75 20.91
CA SER A 230 -3.27 -7.19 21.88
C SER A 230 -2.30 -6.15 21.30
N VAL A 231 -2.18 -6.03 19.97
CA VAL A 231 -1.47 -4.94 19.30
C VAL A 231 -2.23 -3.61 19.42
N CYS A 232 -3.56 -3.67 19.50
CA CYS A 232 -4.45 -2.51 19.51
C CYS A 232 -4.73 -2.05 20.95
N GLN A 233 -3.70 -1.70 21.71
CA GLN A 233 -3.84 -1.17 23.08
C GLN A 233 -4.14 0.33 23.08
N GLU A 234 -4.74 0.84 24.16
CA GLU A 234 -5.02 2.28 24.34
C GLU A 234 -3.75 3.13 24.18
N ASP A 235 -2.67 2.71 24.85
CA ASP A 235 -1.36 3.36 24.83
C ASP A 235 -0.28 2.41 24.25
N PRO A 236 -0.22 2.22 22.92
CA PRO A 236 0.73 1.29 22.32
C PRO A 236 2.16 1.79 22.47
N GLU A 237 3.10 0.89 22.79
CA GLU A 237 4.52 1.21 22.96
C GLU A 237 5.09 1.94 21.73
N ALA A 238 4.69 1.52 20.53
CA ALA A 238 5.12 2.11 19.26
C ALA A 238 4.78 3.61 19.12
N LEU A 239 3.75 4.10 19.81
CA LEU A 239 3.34 5.51 19.78
C LEU A 239 3.92 6.34 20.93
N ARG A 240 4.72 5.74 21.83
CA ARG A 240 5.41 6.51 22.87
C ARG A 240 6.46 7.42 22.22
N TRP A 241 6.55 8.67 22.69
CA TRP A 241 7.50 9.65 22.14
C TRP A 241 8.94 9.13 22.12
N ILE A 242 9.39 8.43 23.17
CA ILE A 242 10.75 7.87 23.24
C ILE A 242 11.05 6.88 22.09
N VAL A 243 10.04 6.17 21.59
CA VAL A 243 10.18 5.26 20.45
C VAL A 243 10.15 6.07 19.15
N MET A 244 9.17 6.96 19.01
CA MET A 244 8.95 7.76 17.80
C MET A 244 10.08 8.75 17.51
N ALA A 245 10.67 9.38 18.52
CA ALA A 245 11.76 10.34 18.37
C ALA A 245 12.96 9.76 17.60
N ARG A 246 13.17 8.43 17.65
CA ARG A 246 14.24 7.74 16.90
C ARG A 246 14.06 7.82 15.38
N LEU A 247 12.84 8.10 14.92
CA LEU A 247 12.50 8.22 13.50
C LEU A 247 12.81 9.60 12.93
N GLU A 248 13.13 10.60 13.76
CA GLU A 248 13.28 12.01 13.36
C GLU A 248 14.29 12.21 12.23
N ALA A 249 15.47 11.60 12.33
CA ALA A 249 16.49 11.71 11.29
C ALA A 249 16.04 11.15 9.91
N ASN A 250 15.13 10.17 9.91
CA ASN A 250 14.54 9.63 8.68
C ASN A 250 13.34 10.44 8.22
N TRP A 251 12.57 11.01 9.15
CA TRP A 251 11.47 11.94 8.87
C TRP A 251 11.96 13.14 8.05
N GLU A 252 13.08 13.74 8.44
CA GLU A 252 13.64 14.91 7.75
C GLU A 252 14.13 14.59 6.32
N LYS A 253 14.58 13.35 6.09
CA LYS A 253 15.13 12.92 4.79
C LYS A 253 14.04 12.41 3.85
N ASP A 254 12.94 11.87 4.39
CA ASP A 254 11.89 11.26 3.59
C ASP A 254 11.07 12.30 2.81
N GLY A 255 10.86 12.04 1.53
CA GLY A 255 10.12 12.94 0.64
C GLY A 255 8.63 13.02 0.96
N ALA A 256 8.01 11.92 1.38
CA ALA A 256 6.60 11.90 1.73
C ALA A 256 6.37 12.64 3.07
N ALA A 257 7.24 12.41 4.06
CA ALA A 257 7.24 13.14 5.32
C ALA A 257 7.37 14.65 5.10
N ARG A 258 8.34 15.11 4.31
CA ARG A 258 8.48 16.53 3.98
C ARG A 258 7.25 17.15 3.31
N ARG A 259 6.56 16.40 2.45
CA ARG A 259 5.32 16.86 1.78
C ARG A 259 4.13 17.01 2.72
N THR A 260 4.17 16.42 3.92
CA THR A 260 3.15 16.67 4.95
C THR A 260 3.22 18.10 5.52
N GLY A 261 4.39 18.76 5.42
CA GLY A 261 4.65 20.05 6.06
C GLY A 261 4.74 19.99 7.59
N LYS A 262 4.82 18.79 8.17
CA LYS A 262 4.84 18.57 9.63
C LYS A 262 6.24 18.19 10.11
N THR A 263 6.57 18.62 11.32
CA THR A 263 7.70 18.10 12.10
C THR A 263 7.39 16.69 12.63
N MET A 264 8.41 15.94 13.03
CA MET A 264 8.22 14.62 13.64
C MET A 264 7.35 14.71 14.91
N PHE A 265 7.54 15.75 15.72
CA PHE A 265 6.73 15.98 16.92
C PHE A 265 5.25 16.25 16.60
N GLN A 266 4.96 17.08 15.59
CA GLN A 266 3.58 17.31 15.14
C GLN A 266 2.95 16.02 14.60
N ALA A 267 3.69 15.24 13.82
CA ALA A 267 3.21 13.95 13.32
C ALA A 267 2.92 12.96 14.46
N TRP A 268 3.75 12.97 15.51
CA TRP A 268 3.53 12.18 16.72
C TRP A 268 2.25 12.60 17.47
N THR A 269 2.02 13.91 17.65
CA THR A 269 0.78 14.41 18.25
C THR A 269 -0.44 14.01 17.44
N ASP A 270 -0.38 14.19 16.11
CA ASP A 270 -1.48 13.86 15.21
C ASP A 270 -1.82 12.37 15.21
N ILE A 271 -0.81 11.49 15.17
CA ILE A 271 -1.05 10.04 15.20
C ILE A 271 -1.61 9.60 16.56
N GLY A 272 -1.24 10.26 17.65
CA GLY A 272 -1.84 10.02 18.97
C GLY A 272 -3.34 10.34 18.99
N ILE A 273 -3.73 11.48 18.44
CA ILE A 273 -5.14 11.88 18.31
C ILE A 273 -5.90 10.91 17.41
N ILE A 274 -5.33 10.58 16.24
CA ILE A 274 -5.92 9.60 15.31
C ILE A 274 -6.14 8.26 16.01
N TRP A 275 -5.12 7.76 16.72
CA TRP A 275 -5.20 6.47 17.39
C TRP A 275 -6.24 6.49 18.52
N SER A 276 -6.27 7.53 19.35
CA SER A 276 -7.26 7.67 20.43
C SER A 276 -8.69 7.55 19.89
N ASN A 277 -9.02 8.28 18.81
CA ASN A 277 -10.35 8.24 18.20
C ASN A 277 -10.69 6.86 17.61
N VAL A 278 -9.73 6.21 16.95
CA VAL A 278 -9.93 4.86 16.39
C VAL A 278 -10.07 3.83 17.50
N TYR A 279 -9.29 3.92 18.56
CA TYR A 279 -9.31 3.01 19.70
C TYR A 279 -10.63 3.13 20.48
N GLU A 280 -11.14 4.34 20.69
CA GLU A 280 -12.47 4.55 21.27
C GLU A 280 -13.56 3.83 20.47
N GLU A 281 -13.56 3.96 19.14
CA GLU A 281 -14.52 3.26 18.28
C GLU A 281 -14.30 1.75 18.27
N LEU A 282 -13.05 1.28 18.33
CA LEU A 282 -12.74 -0.14 18.45
C LEU A 282 -13.32 -0.72 19.75
N ARG A 283 -13.09 -0.04 20.88
CA ARG A 283 -13.67 -0.39 22.19
C ARG A 283 -15.19 -0.37 22.16
N ASN A 284 -15.79 0.65 21.56
CA ASN A 284 -17.24 0.75 21.40
C ASN A 284 -17.80 -0.42 20.57
N ASN A 285 -17.10 -0.83 19.51
CA ASN A 285 -17.51 -1.96 18.69
C ASN A 285 -17.46 -3.29 19.46
N VAL A 286 -16.44 -3.51 20.30
CA VAL A 286 -16.38 -4.68 21.21
C VAL A 286 -17.52 -4.65 22.22
N ILE A 287 -17.78 -3.51 22.86
CA ILE A 287 -18.89 -3.36 23.82
C ILE A 287 -20.25 -3.63 23.14
N ARG A 288 -20.46 -3.10 21.93
CA ARG A 288 -21.69 -3.35 21.15
C ARG A 288 -21.84 -4.83 20.81
N GLU A 289 -20.76 -5.54 20.50
CA GLU A 289 -20.79 -6.96 20.16
C GLU A 289 -21.12 -7.84 21.38
N VAL A 290 -20.45 -7.62 22.52
CA VAL A 290 -20.68 -8.37 23.76
C VAL A 290 -22.10 -8.18 24.30
N ARG A 291 -22.71 -7.03 24.05
CA ARG A 291 -24.10 -6.73 24.47
C ARG A 291 -25.17 -7.33 23.56
N ARG A 292 -24.82 -8.03 22.49
CA ARG A 292 -25.82 -8.64 21.58
C ARG A 292 -26.49 -9.86 22.25
N PRO A 293 -27.83 -10.01 22.15
CA PRO A 293 -28.54 -11.15 22.75
C PRO A 293 -28.08 -12.52 22.23
N ASP A 294 -27.54 -12.56 21.01
CA ASP A 294 -27.01 -13.74 20.34
C ASP A 294 -25.47 -13.84 20.41
N TYR A 295 -24.84 -13.07 21.30
CA TYR A 295 -23.39 -13.09 21.46
C TYR A 295 -22.92 -14.51 21.76
N ARG A 296 -22.21 -15.08 20.80
CA ARG A 296 -21.32 -16.21 21.02
C ARG A 296 -19.91 -15.67 20.94
N PRO A 297 -19.02 -16.02 21.88
CA PRO A 297 -17.60 -15.72 21.75
C PRO A 297 -17.10 -16.15 20.37
N ARG A 298 -16.94 -15.18 19.46
CA ARG A 298 -16.22 -15.41 18.20
C ARG A 298 -14.74 -15.29 18.53
N LEU A 299 -13.90 -15.87 17.67
CA LEU A 299 -12.42 -16.01 17.73
C LEU A 299 -11.59 -14.96 18.51
N LEU A 300 -12.08 -13.73 18.72
CA LEU A 300 -11.49 -12.67 19.53
C LEU A 300 -11.02 -13.14 20.92
N GLU A 301 -11.76 -14.00 21.61
CA GLU A 301 -11.35 -14.50 22.94
C GLU A 301 -10.30 -15.63 22.87
N LYS A 302 -10.29 -16.48 21.83
CA LYS A 302 -9.23 -17.49 21.65
C LYS A 302 -7.84 -16.89 21.37
N ILE A 303 -7.80 -15.63 20.92
CA ILE A 303 -6.58 -14.88 20.62
C ILE A 303 -6.00 -14.20 21.87
N ILE A 304 -6.85 -13.86 22.85
CA ILE A 304 -6.40 -13.29 24.14
C ILE A 304 -5.71 -14.36 25.01
N GLU A 305 -6.07 -15.63 24.84
CA GLU A 305 -5.55 -16.76 25.66
C GLU A 305 -4.38 -17.54 25.03
N THR A 306 -3.96 -17.26 23.79
CA THR A 306 -2.86 -18.02 23.17
C THR A 306 -1.50 -17.54 23.69
N PRO A 307 -0.69 -18.37 24.37
CA PRO A 307 0.64 -17.99 24.82
C PRO A 307 1.53 -17.60 23.63
N ARG A 308 2.40 -16.60 23.83
CA ARG A 308 3.44 -16.22 22.88
C ARG A 308 4.29 -17.46 22.56
N HIS A 309 4.14 -18.05 21.38
CA HIS A 309 5.12 -19.02 20.90
C HIS A 309 6.41 -18.25 20.59
N GLU A 310 7.49 -18.60 21.29
CA GLU A 310 8.84 -18.16 20.96
C GLU A 310 9.19 -18.64 19.55
N VAL A 311 9.21 -17.73 18.57
CA VAL A 311 9.73 -18.01 17.24
C VAL A 311 11.25 -17.83 17.28
N PRO A 312 12.06 -18.73 16.70
CA PRO A 312 13.51 -18.65 16.78
C PRO A 312 14.04 -17.35 16.18
N ALA A 313 14.96 -16.70 16.89
CA ALA A 313 15.63 -15.50 16.42
C ALA A 313 16.30 -15.74 15.05
N TYR A 314 15.96 -14.90 14.08
CA TYR A 314 16.62 -14.83 12.79
C TYR A 314 18.12 -14.57 12.97
N LYS A 315 18.97 -15.47 12.47
CA LYS A 315 20.41 -15.22 12.27
C LYS A 315 20.63 -14.88 10.79
N PRO A 316 20.99 -13.64 10.43
CA PRO A 316 21.42 -13.34 9.07
C PRO A 316 22.68 -14.15 8.76
N ARG A 317 22.68 -14.85 7.63
CA ARG A 317 23.92 -15.36 7.03
C ARG A 317 24.42 -14.31 6.04
N PHE A 318 25.65 -13.86 6.28
CA PHE A 318 26.43 -12.99 5.41
C PHE A 318 26.67 -13.63 4.05
#